data_AF-A0A958FEA3-F1
#
_entry.id   AF-A0A958FEA3-F1
#
_cell.length_a   1.000
_cell.length_b   1.000
_cell.length_c   1.000
_cell.angle_alpha   90.00
_cell.angle_beta   90.00
_cell.angle_gamma   90.00
#
_symmetry.space_group_name_H-M   'P 1'
#
loop_
_entity.id
_entity.type
_entity.pdbx_description
1 polymer ?
#
loop_
_entity_poly.entity_id
_entity_poly.type
_entity_poly.pdbx_seq_one_letter_code
_entity_poly.pdbx_strand_id
1 'polypeptide(L)'
;MNLPKPQFTARLNAQFGIFRKIVLLSILLTVLPLMVIGFYTFQTVNLARNEISSQATVALNRKTIDALEMQAFHIASAVRTFLEQVENDLLLLRDIPATSGQYAAFAHHKRAEVWGNYAEAHRQELPLYKELSFVDAAGNERVKVRDGQALPEEQLRNVRAPENTTYRVETYFERTRTLPPGGIYAARLTGFYISKPEHLQGYANPEDASRHTGIYYDGVIRFATPVYRNGSFQGIVTLGLDQRHLMSFTQHVLPLSKEEVSFPVYNSGNYAFMFDDEGWIITHPKLWDIRGVDARGRWVTAYSEHTPPERVQAGFIPFNLDSSAFIHENYPIVSREVRSKRGGTVTTKNVGGITKIMSYAPIEYDRGEYARHGIFGGITVGAEIVGFHSPARFVENQIDATLTSYRSRLWWILLVAILVSTLTSTMLSHGFAKPIIRITRGANEIAMGSLDKRIDIQREDEIGTLADSFNHMADQ
;
A
#
# COMPACT_ATOMS: atom_id res chain seq x y z
N MET A 1 69.53 -76.40 -27.39
CA MET A 1 70.00 -75.04 -27.76
C MET A 1 69.30 -74.65 -29.06
N ASN A 2 68.27 -73.81 -28.96
CA ASN A 2 67.81 -72.88 -30.00
C ASN A 2 66.78 -71.95 -29.33
N LEU A 3 67.27 -70.76 -29.02
CA LEU A 3 66.62 -69.67 -28.29
C LEU A 3 65.63 -68.89 -29.21
N PRO A 4 64.73 -68.08 -28.63
CA PRO A 4 63.37 -67.87 -29.14
C PRO A 4 63.23 -66.69 -30.11
N LYS A 5 62.12 -66.70 -30.89
CA LYS A 5 61.62 -65.57 -31.67
C LYS A 5 61.12 -64.46 -30.74
N PRO A 6 61.48 -63.19 -30.92
CA PRO A 6 60.86 -62.10 -30.18
C PRO A 6 59.48 -61.78 -30.76
N GLN A 7 58.45 -61.93 -29.91
CA GLN A 7 57.12 -61.38 -30.10
C GLN A 7 57.20 -59.86 -29.92
N PHE A 8 56.86 -59.09 -30.94
CA PHE A 8 56.54 -57.67 -30.77
C PHE A 8 55.02 -57.51 -30.67
N THR A 9 54.55 -57.45 -29.44
CA THR A 9 53.19 -57.04 -29.09
C THR A 9 52.96 -55.61 -29.57
N ALA A 10 51.99 -55.40 -30.47
CA ALA A 10 51.50 -54.08 -30.83
C ALA A 10 50.81 -53.44 -29.61
N ARG A 11 51.55 -52.64 -28.83
CA ARG A 11 50.94 -51.72 -27.87
C ARG A 11 50.26 -50.60 -28.65
N LEU A 12 48.92 -50.68 -28.74
CA LEU A 12 48.06 -49.57 -29.10
C LEU A 12 48.11 -48.50 -27.99
N ASN A 13 49.22 -47.77 -27.90
CA ASN A 13 49.23 -46.48 -27.22
C ASN A 13 48.90 -45.43 -28.27
N ALA A 14 47.67 -44.91 -28.21
CA ALA A 14 47.31 -43.68 -28.91
C ALA A 14 48.19 -42.54 -28.36
N GLN A 15 49.41 -42.41 -28.89
CA GLN A 15 50.29 -41.30 -28.55
C GLN A 15 49.59 -40.02 -28.99
N PHE A 16 49.11 -39.24 -28.02
CA PHE A 16 48.62 -37.89 -28.26
C PHE A 16 49.71 -37.08 -28.97
N GLY A 17 49.54 -36.85 -30.27
CA GLY A 17 50.48 -36.04 -31.05
C GLY A 17 50.63 -34.64 -30.46
N ILE A 18 51.83 -34.05 -30.61
CA ILE A 18 52.20 -32.72 -30.09
C ILE A 18 51.12 -31.66 -30.39
N PHE A 19 50.49 -31.75 -31.57
CA PHE A 19 49.33 -30.96 -31.98
C PHE A 19 48.19 -30.94 -30.94
N ARG A 20 47.66 -32.12 -30.55
CA ARG A 20 46.50 -32.20 -29.66
C ARG A 20 46.86 -31.72 -28.25
N LYS A 21 48.10 -31.93 -27.82
CA LYS A 21 48.60 -31.45 -26.53
C LYS A 21 48.66 -29.93 -26.47
N ILE A 22 49.20 -29.27 -27.52
CA ILE A 22 49.24 -27.81 -27.60
C ILE A 22 47.83 -27.24 -27.63
N VAL A 23 46.93 -27.82 -28.44
CA VAL A 23 45.52 -27.37 -28.50
C VAL A 23 44.82 -27.48 -27.15
N LEU A 24 44.94 -28.63 -26.48
CA LEU A 24 44.33 -28.82 -25.17
C LEU A 24 44.93 -27.89 -24.11
N LEU A 25 46.25 -27.69 -24.11
CA LEU A 25 46.93 -26.78 -23.17
C LEU A 25 46.52 -25.32 -23.38
N SER A 26 46.47 -24.86 -24.64
CA SER A 26 46.07 -23.48 -24.97
C SER A 26 44.62 -23.21 -24.57
N ILE A 27 43.70 -24.15 -24.86
CA ILE A 27 42.30 -24.04 -24.45
C ILE A 27 42.18 -24.07 -22.93
N LEU A 28 42.90 -24.96 -22.24
CA LEU A 28 42.84 -25.06 -20.78
C LEU A 28 43.40 -23.79 -20.11
N LEU A 29 44.51 -23.25 -20.60
CA LEU A 29 45.15 -22.05 -20.04
C LEU A 29 44.31 -20.78 -20.24
N THR A 30 43.49 -20.72 -21.29
CA THR A 30 42.64 -19.56 -21.59
C THR A 30 41.24 -19.68 -21.00
N VAL A 31 40.60 -20.84 -21.14
CA VAL A 31 39.20 -21.04 -20.74
C VAL A 31 39.08 -21.26 -19.24
N LEU A 32 40.03 -21.96 -18.59
CA LEU A 32 39.93 -22.25 -17.16
C LEU A 32 39.95 -20.97 -16.29
N PRO A 33 40.88 -20.00 -16.48
CA PRO A 33 40.85 -18.76 -15.71
C PRO A 33 39.58 -17.96 -15.95
N LEU A 34 39.08 -17.91 -17.20
CA LEU A 34 37.84 -17.22 -17.53
C LEU A 34 36.62 -17.88 -16.91
N MET A 35 36.58 -19.21 -16.83
CA MET A 35 35.52 -19.93 -16.13
C MET A 35 35.57 -19.67 -14.62
N VAL A 36 36.75 -19.64 -14.01
CA VAL A 36 36.90 -19.32 -12.58
C VAL A 36 36.48 -17.89 -12.29
N ILE A 37 36.94 -16.91 -13.09
CA ILE A 37 36.54 -15.50 -12.97
C ILE A 37 35.03 -15.36 -13.20
N GLY A 38 34.48 -16.03 -14.22
CA GLY A 38 33.06 -16.03 -14.51
C GLY A 38 32.23 -16.61 -13.37
N PHE A 39 32.67 -17.73 -12.79
CA PHE A 39 32.02 -18.37 -11.64
C PHE A 39 32.10 -17.50 -10.38
N TYR A 40 33.28 -16.92 -10.10
CA TYR A 40 33.48 -16.00 -8.97
C TYR A 40 32.62 -14.74 -9.11
N THR A 41 32.59 -14.15 -10.32
CA THR A 41 31.75 -12.99 -10.65
C THR A 41 30.27 -13.35 -10.49
N PHE A 42 29.85 -14.51 -10.99
CA PHE A 42 28.47 -14.99 -10.86
C PHE A 42 28.05 -15.16 -9.39
N GLN A 43 28.90 -15.77 -8.56
CA GLN A 43 28.65 -15.90 -7.12
C GLN A 43 28.56 -14.53 -6.43
N THR A 44 29.53 -13.66 -6.67
CA THR A 44 29.58 -12.31 -6.07
C THR A 44 28.36 -11.48 -6.46
N VAL A 45 27.97 -11.52 -7.74
CA VAL A 45 26.79 -10.82 -8.27
C VAL A 45 25.50 -11.37 -7.65
N ASN A 46 25.37 -12.69 -7.48
CA ASN A 46 24.18 -13.27 -6.87
C ASN A 46 24.07 -12.94 -5.37
N LEU A 47 25.19 -12.89 -4.65
CA LEU A 47 25.21 -12.44 -3.25
C LEU A 47 24.85 -10.96 -3.13
N ALA A 48 25.44 -10.10 -3.96
CA ALA A 48 25.11 -8.68 -4.02
C ALA A 48 23.65 -8.43 -4.42
N ARG A 49 23.09 -9.22 -5.35
CA ARG A 49 21.67 -9.16 -5.73
C ARG A 49 20.75 -9.35 -4.53
N ASN A 50 20.97 -10.42 -3.77
CA ASN A 50 20.10 -10.75 -2.65
C ASN A 50 20.17 -9.66 -1.55
N GLU A 51 21.36 -9.15 -1.27
CA GLU A 51 21.56 -8.09 -0.27
C GLU A 51 20.91 -6.76 -0.71
N ILE A 52 21.21 -6.30 -1.93
CA ILE A 52 20.69 -5.02 -2.45
C ILE A 52 19.16 -5.08 -2.57
N SER A 53 18.60 -6.18 -3.09
CA SER A 53 17.14 -6.34 -3.18
C SER A 53 16.48 -6.37 -1.80
N SER A 54 17.09 -7.02 -0.81
CA SER A 54 16.57 -7.06 0.55
C SER A 54 16.58 -5.67 1.21
N GLN A 55 17.72 -4.97 1.14
CA GLN A 55 17.85 -3.62 1.70
C GLN A 55 16.91 -2.62 1.02
N ALA A 56 16.80 -2.67 -0.32
CA ALA A 56 15.86 -1.83 -1.07
C ALA A 56 14.41 -2.10 -0.66
N THR A 57 14.03 -3.37 -0.51
CA THR A 57 12.67 -3.76 -0.09
C THR A 57 12.35 -3.24 1.31
N VAL A 58 13.25 -3.40 2.28
CA VAL A 58 13.05 -2.92 3.65
C VAL A 58 12.94 -1.40 3.70
N ALA A 59 13.87 -0.68 3.05
CA ALA A 59 13.87 0.78 3.03
C ALA A 59 12.60 1.35 2.38
N LEU A 60 12.16 0.74 1.29
CA LEU A 60 10.99 1.19 0.53
C LEU A 60 9.70 0.87 1.27
N ASN A 61 9.57 -0.32 1.87
CA ASN A 61 8.45 -0.65 2.73
C ASN A 61 8.35 0.35 3.90
N ARG A 62 9.46 0.68 4.57
CA ARG A 62 9.49 1.66 5.65
C ARG A 62 9.00 3.04 5.19
N LYS A 63 9.51 3.54 4.07
CA LYS A 63 9.07 4.82 3.49
C LYS A 63 7.57 4.83 3.18
N THR A 64 7.03 3.72 2.71
CA THR A 64 5.60 3.59 2.41
C THR A 64 4.75 3.53 3.69
N ILE A 65 5.21 2.83 4.73
CA ILE A 65 4.57 2.84 6.06
C ILE A 65 4.55 4.27 6.62
N ASP A 66 5.69 4.94 6.63
CA ASP A 66 5.81 6.32 7.13
C ASP A 66 4.87 7.27 6.37
N ALA A 67 4.74 7.10 5.05
CA ALA A 67 3.82 7.89 4.24
C ALA A 67 2.33 7.65 4.60
N LEU A 68 1.93 6.40 4.86
CA LEU A 68 0.58 6.06 5.31
C LEU A 68 0.29 6.60 6.72
N GLU A 69 1.25 6.54 7.63
CA GLU A 69 1.13 7.15 8.97
C GLU A 69 0.95 8.65 8.88
N MET A 70 1.82 9.32 8.12
CA MET A 70 1.72 10.76 7.87
C MET A 70 0.38 11.17 7.24
N GLN A 71 -0.14 10.38 6.29
CA GLN A 71 -1.44 10.63 5.68
C GLN A 71 -2.58 10.54 6.72
N ALA A 72 -2.57 9.52 7.58
CA ALA A 72 -3.58 9.38 8.64
C ALA A 72 -3.51 10.54 9.65
N PHE A 73 -2.32 10.94 10.10
CA PHE A 73 -2.14 12.09 10.99
C PHE A 73 -2.58 13.41 10.37
N HIS A 74 -2.30 13.62 9.08
CA HIS A 74 -2.72 14.82 8.36
C HIS A 74 -4.25 14.92 8.32
N ILE A 75 -4.94 13.84 7.96
CA ILE A 75 -6.41 13.79 7.94
C ILE A 75 -6.96 14.01 9.35
N ALA A 76 -6.38 13.35 10.37
CA ALA A 76 -6.84 13.50 11.75
C ALA A 76 -6.72 14.96 12.24
N SER A 77 -5.61 15.63 11.92
CA SER A 77 -5.44 17.05 12.24
C SER A 77 -6.42 17.93 11.46
N ALA A 78 -6.70 17.62 10.19
CA ALA A 78 -7.67 18.38 9.40
C ALA A 78 -9.08 18.27 9.99
N VAL A 79 -9.47 17.08 10.45
CA VAL A 79 -10.75 16.86 11.13
C VAL A 79 -10.81 17.61 12.46
N ARG A 80 -9.73 17.61 13.26
CA ARG A 80 -9.67 18.43 14.50
C ARG A 80 -9.91 19.91 14.20
N THR A 81 -9.18 20.48 13.25
CA THR A 81 -9.35 21.89 12.85
C THR A 81 -10.77 22.16 12.35
N PHE A 82 -11.36 21.21 11.64
CA PHE A 82 -12.74 21.32 11.18
C PHE A 82 -13.75 21.32 12.34
N LEU A 83 -13.58 20.48 13.35
CA LEU A 83 -14.41 20.48 14.57
C LEU A 83 -14.27 21.80 15.34
N GLU A 84 -13.06 22.36 15.44
CA GLU A 84 -12.81 23.68 16.02
C GLU A 84 -13.52 24.80 15.23
N GLN A 85 -13.58 24.70 13.91
CA GLN A 85 -14.36 25.63 13.09
C GLN A 85 -15.87 25.55 13.39
N VAL A 86 -16.39 24.35 13.61
CA VAL A 86 -17.80 24.14 13.99
C VAL A 86 -18.10 24.74 15.37
N GLU A 87 -17.17 24.68 16.32
CA GLU A 87 -17.29 25.38 17.60
C GLU A 87 -17.39 26.89 17.43
N ASN A 88 -16.53 27.48 16.60
CA ASN A 88 -16.55 28.91 16.33
C ASN A 88 -17.87 29.34 15.67
N ASP A 89 -18.39 28.53 14.74
CA ASP A 89 -19.67 28.77 14.10
C ASP A 89 -20.84 28.68 15.10
N LEU A 90 -20.79 27.74 16.04
CA LEU A 90 -21.79 27.63 17.11
C LEU A 90 -21.81 28.88 17.98
N LEU A 91 -20.63 29.35 18.39
CA LEU A 91 -20.51 30.55 19.22
C LEU A 91 -20.93 31.81 18.47
N LEU A 92 -20.66 31.90 17.17
CA LEU A 92 -21.17 32.98 16.33
C LEU A 92 -22.70 32.95 16.24
N LEU A 93 -23.29 31.77 16.01
CA LEU A 93 -24.76 31.62 15.93
C LEU A 93 -25.45 31.97 17.25
N ARG A 94 -24.82 31.68 18.39
CA ARG A 94 -25.29 32.07 19.73
C ARG A 94 -25.52 33.57 19.86
N ASP A 95 -24.68 34.37 19.22
CA ASP A 95 -24.71 35.83 19.33
C ASP A 95 -25.64 36.49 18.30
N ILE A 96 -26.12 35.74 17.31
CA ILE A 96 -27.11 36.17 16.32
C ILE A 96 -28.52 36.15 16.95
N PRO A 97 -29.37 37.16 16.71
CA PRO A 97 -30.74 37.13 17.22
C PRO A 97 -31.51 35.90 16.70
N ALA A 98 -32.23 35.24 17.61
CA ALA A 98 -32.97 34.00 17.33
C ALA A 98 -34.24 34.29 16.51
N THR A 99 -34.05 34.58 15.23
CA THR A 99 -35.13 34.74 14.24
C THR A 99 -34.95 33.76 13.09
N SER A 100 -36.07 33.28 12.54
CA SER A 100 -36.06 32.32 11.42
C SER A 100 -35.27 32.81 10.21
N GLY A 101 -35.40 34.10 9.86
CA GLY A 101 -34.67 34.69 8.74
C GLY A 101 -33.16 34.71 8.94
N GLN A 102 -32.68 35.08 10.13
CA GLN A 102 -31.23 35.12 10.39
C GLN A 102 -30.61 33.73 10.51
N TYR A 103 -31.30 32.77 11.12
CA TYR A 103 -30.82 31.39 11.20
C TYR A 103 -30.81 30.73 9.81
N ALA A 104 -31.82 30.97 8.98
CA ALA A 104 -31.85 30.46 7.61
C ALA A 104 -30.74 31.08 6.75
N ALA A 105 -30.52 32.40 6.89
CA ALA A 105 -29.40 33.08 6.24
C ALA A 105 -28.05 32.53 6.71
N PHE A 106 -27.86 32.29 8.01
CA PHE A 106 -26.64 31.66 8.53
C PHE A 106 -26.41 30.28 7.91
N ALA A 107 -27.43 29.42 7.89
CA ALA A 107 -27.37 28.10 7.27
C ALA A 107 -27.03 28.17 5.77
N HIS A 108 -27.58 29.14 5.05
CA HIS A 108 -27.32 29.35 3.63
C HIS A 108 -25.87 29.72 3.32
N HIS A 109 -25.21 30.49 4.19
CA HIS A 109 -23.80 30.88 4.01
C HIS A 109 -22.81 29.80 4.47
N LYS A 110 -23.27 28.83 5.25
CA LYS A 110 -22.45 27.72 5.76
C LYS A 110 -22.65 26.50 4.90
N ARG A 111 -21.96 26.48 3.76
CA ARG A 111 -21.98 25.38 2.78
C ARG A 111 -20.57 24.89 2.52
N ALA A 112 -20.45 23.63 2.13
CA ALA A 112 -19.21 23.05 1.66
C ALA A 112 -19.48 22.10 0.50
N GLU A 113 -18.51 21.98 -0.40
CA GLU A 113 -18.55 20.98 -1.46
C GLU A 113 -18.37 19.58 -0.88
N VAL A 114 -19.25 18.68 -1.29
CA VAL A 114 -19.05 17.23 -1.12
C VAL A 114 -19.21 16.55 -2.47
N TRP A 115 -18.66 15.36 -2.63
CA TRP A 115 -18.98 14.53 -3.77
C TRP A 115 -20.44 14.07 -3.65
N GLY A 116 -21.24 14.39 -4.66
CA GLY A 116 -22.69 14.17 -4.65
C GLY A 116 -23.09 13.02 -5.55
N ASN A 117 -23.22 13.34 -6.84
CA ASN A 117 -23.51 12.35 -7.86
C ASN A 117 -22.22 11.59 -8.22
N TYR A 118 -22.06 10.41 -7.63
CA TYR A 118 -20.91 9.57 -7.88
C TYR A 118 -20.86 9.03 -9.32
N ALA A 119 -21.98 8.96 -10.04
CA ALA A 119 -22.02 8.53 -11.44
C ALA A 119 -21.37 9.55 -12.39
N GLU A 120 -21.57 10.85 -12.12
CA GLU A 120 -21.03 11.94 -12.94
C GLU A 120 -19.70 12.49 -12.40
N ALA A 121 -19.24 11.97 -11.25
CA ALA A 121 -18.12 12.52 -10.49
C ALA A 121 -18.27 14.04 -10.30
N HIS A 122 -19.48 14.48 -9.97
CA HIS A 122 -19.79 15.89 -9.77
C HIS A 122 -19.80 16.24 -8.28
N ARG A 123 -19.15 17.35 -7.94
CA ARG A 123 -19.22 17.94 -6.61
C ARG A 123 -20.49 18.75 -6.48
N GLN A 124 -21.16 18.62 -5.34
CA GLN A 124 -22.34 19.39 -4.99
C GLN A 124 -22.07 20.21 -3.74
N GLU A 125 -22.56 21.45 -3.71
CA GLU A 125 -22.57 22.21 -2.47
C GLU A 125 -23.73 21.79 -1.58
N LEU A 126 -23.42 21.34 -0.36
CA LEU A 126 -24.41 21.05 0.67
C LEU A 126 -24.28 22.01 1.85
N PRO A 127 -25.40 22.32 2.55
CA PRO A 127 -25.32 22.95 3.87
C PRO A 127 -24.41 22.16 4.80
N LEU A 128 -23.54 22.84 5.52
CA LEU A 128 -22.66 22.28 6.54
C LEU A 128 -23.47 21.70 7.70
N TYR A 129 -24.51 22.44 8.07
CA TYR A 129 -25.39 22.12 9.18
C TYR A 129 -26.75 21.68 8.64
N LYS A 130 -27.08 20.41 8.87
CA LYS A 130 -28.38 19.84 8.51
C LYS A 130 -29.51 20.46 9.33
N GLU A 131 -29.22 20.75 10.60
CA GLU A 131 -30.18 21.37 11.51
C GLU A 131 -29.54 22.50 12.32
N LEU A 132 -30.27 23.59 12.52
CA LEU A 132 -29.90 24.67 13.43
C LEU A 132 -31.11 25.02 14.27
N SER A 133 -30.94 25.24 15.57
CA SER A 133 -32.06 25.64 16.42
C SER A 133 -31.67 26.57 17.55
N PHE A 134 -32.60 27.45 17.91
CA PHE A 134 -32.64 28.07 19.23
C PHE A 134 -33.79 27.44 20.01
N VAL A 135 -33.48 26.94 21.20
CA VAL A 135 -34.41 26.28 22.12
C VAL A 135 -34.47 27.11 23.39
N ASP A 136 -35.68 27.48 23.84
CA ASP A 136 -35.85 28.28 25.06
C ASP A 136 -35.52 27.52 26.35
N ALA A 137 -35.54 28.21 27.49
CA ALA A 137 -35.23 27.63 28.80
C ALA A 137 -36.17 26.48 29.24
N ALA A 138 -37.38 26.40 28.67
CA ALA A 138 -38.33 25.32 28.93
C ALA A 138 -38.15 24.12 28.00
N GLY A 139 -37.27 24.22 27.00
CA GLY A 139 -36.99 23.17 26.03
C GLY A 139 -37.80 23.28 24.74
N ASN A 140 -38.54 24.37 24.51
CA ASN A 140 -39.29 24.55 23.27
C ASN A 140 -38.39 25.16 22.19
N GLU A 141 -38.34 24.54 21.02
CA GLU A 141 -37.76 25.16 19.84
C GLU A 141 -38.54 26.44 19.53
N ARG A 142 -37.83 27.58 19.44
CA ARG A 142 -38.41 28.86 18.98
C ARG A 142 -38.02 29.17 17.54
N VAL A 143 -36.88 28.65 17.12
CA VAL A 143 -36.39 28.70 15.75
C VAL A 143 -35.80 27.34 15.42
N LYS A 144 -36.20 26.78 14.29
CA LYS A 144 -35.60 25.59 13.71
C LYS A 144 -35.37 25.82 12.22
N VAL A 145 -34.16 25.55 11.77
CA VAL A 145 -33.83 25.47 10.35
C VAL A 145 -33.41 24.04 10.08
N ARG A 146 -33.95 23.44 9.02
CA ARG A 146 -33.57 22.12 8.53
C ARG A 146 -33.33 22.20 7.03
N ASP A 147 -32.21 21.64 6.58
CA ASP A 147 -31.81 21.63 5.16
C ASP A 147 -31.86 23.02 4.50
N GLY A 148 -31.44 24.05 5.27
CA GLY A 148 -31.41 25.45 4.83
C GLY A 148 -32.76 26.19 4.88
N GLN A 149 -33.84 25.55 5.29
CA GLN A 149 -35.18 26.15 5.37
C GLN A 149 -35.67 26.27 6.81
N ALA A 150 -36.24 27.42 7.16
CA ALA A 150 -36.88 27.60 8.46
C ALA A 150 -38.19 26.81 8.53
N LEU A 151 -38.40 26.08 9.62
CA LEU A 151 -39.65 25.36 9.86
C LEU A 151 -40.74 26.29 10.39
N PRO A 152 -42.01 26.06 10.04
CA PRO A 152 -43.14 26.78 10.63
C PRO A 152 -43.32 26.41 12.10
N GLU A 153 -43.97 27.30 12.87
CA GLU A 153 -44.15 27.13 14.33
C GLU A 153 -44.84 25.81 14.70
N GLU A 154 -45.77 25.33 13.87
CA GLU A 154 -46.51 24.08 14.07
C GLU A 154 -45.63 22.83 14.07
N GLN A 155 -44.42 22.91 13.49
CA GLN A 155 -43.47 21.80 13.41
C GLN A 155 -42.39 21.86 14.50
N LEU A 156 -42.34 22.94 15.28
CA LEU A 156 -41.40 23.11 16.38
C LEU A 156 -41.78 22.20 17.55
N ARG A 157 -40.77 21.68 18.23
CA ARG A 157 -40.96 20.65 19.27
C ARG A 157 -40.41 21.09 20.61
N ASN A 158 -40.91 20.48 21.68
CA ASN A 158 -40.21 20.50 22.95
C ASN A 158 -39.17 19.37 22.97
N VAL A 159 -37.89 19.72 22.89
CA VAL A 159 -36.76 18.80 22.76
C VAL A 159 -36.12 18.43 24.10
N ARG A 160 -36.80 18.72 25.21
CA ARG A 160 -36.34 18.31 26.54
C ARG A 160 -36.43 16.79 26.72
N ALA A 161 -37.47 16.19 26.17
CA ALA A 161 -37.67 14.74 26.16
C ALA A 161 -36.99 14.14 24.91
N PRO A 162 -36.11 13.13 25.06
CA PRO A 162 -35.36 12.55 23.94
C PRO A 162 -36.24 12.08 22.78
N GLU A 163 -37.42 11.50 23.06
CA GLU A 163 -38.36 10.99 22.08
C GLU A 163 -38.90 12.04 21.10
N ASN A 164 -38.83 13.32 21.47
CA ASN A 164 -39.28 14.44 20.64
C ASN A 164 -38.17 14.97 19.71
N THR A 165 -36.91 14.60 19.94
CA THR A 165 -35.80 15.04 19.08
C THR A 165 -35.84 14.33 17.72
N THR A 166 -35.05 14.80 16.75
CA THR A 166 -35.05 14.26 15.38
C THR A 166 -34.80 12.75 15.36
N TYR A 167 -33.84 12.28 16.16
CA TYR A 167 -33.46 10.87 16.22
C TYR A 167 -34.01 10.13 17.45
N ARG A 168 -34.90 10.77 18.23
CA ARG A 168 -35.66 10.17 19.35
C ARG A 168 -34.83 9.64 20.53
N VAL A 169 -33.54 9.99 20.60
CA VAL A 169 -32.59 9.52 21.63
C VAL A 169 -31.72 10.62 22.21
N GLU A 170 -31.80 11.82 21.67
CA GLU A 170 -30.78 12.83 21.92
C GLU A 170 -31.04 13.53 23.25
N THR A 171 -29.97 13.78 24.01
CA THR A 171 -30.05 14.39 25.36
C THR A 171 -29.37 15.75 25.44
N TYR A 172 -29.08 16.36 24.27
CA TYR A 172 -28.28 17.58 24.17
C TYR A 172 -28.86 18.74 24.98
N PHE A 173 -30.18 18.87 25.10
CA PHE A 173 -30.80 19.95 25.86
C PHE A 173 -30.43 19.89 27.34
N GLU A 174 -30.70 18.75 27.97
CA GLU A 174 -30.42 18.51 29.39
C GLU A 174 -28.92 18.55 29.70
N ARG A 175 -28.07 18.10 28.78
CA ARG A 175 -26.61 18.17 28.92
C ARG A 175 -26.07 19.59 28.79
N THR A 176 -26.62 20.38 27.88
CA THR A 176 -26.13 21.74 27.59
C THR A 176 -26.58 22.74 28.64
N ARG A 177 -27.80 22.62 29.19
CA ARG A 177 -28.29 23.55 30.23
C ARG A 177 -27.47 23.53 31.51
N THR A 178 -26.73 22.45 31.77
CA THR A 178 -25.85 22.33 32.95
C THR A 178 -24.47 22.94 32.74
N LEU A 179 -24.17 23.41 31.52
CA LEU A 179 -22.88 24.01 31.21
C LEU A 179 -22.80 25.47 31.67
N PRO A 180 -21.60 25.93 32.06
CA PRO A 180 -21.35 27.35 32.31
C PRO A 180 -21.50 28.17 31.01
N PRO A 181 -21.65 29.51 31.11
CA PRO A 181 -21.61 30.39 29.95
C PRO A 181 -20.38 30.12 29.06
N GLY A 182 -20.60 29.95 27.76
CA GLY A 182 -19.55 29.62 26.80
C GLY A 182 -19.14 28.15 26.75
N GLY A 183 -19.69 27.29 27.60
CA GLY A 183 -19.47 25.84 27.51
C GLY A 183 -20.04 25.26 26.22
N ILE A 184 -19.39 24.23 25.69
CA ILE A 184 -19.80 23.55 24.46
C ILE A 184 -20.04 22.07 24.75
N TYR A 185 -21.21 21.60 24.34
CA TYR A 185 -21.57 20.20 24.28
C TYR A 185 -21.45 19.70 22.85
N ALA A 186 -20.62 18.68 22.61
CA ALA A 186 -20.59 17.92 21.37
C ALA A 186 -21.07 16.48 21.65
N ALA A 187 -22.02 16.00 20.86
CA ALA A 187 -22.55 14.64 20.93
C ALA A 187 -21.82 13.69 19.98
N ARG A 188 -21.89 12.39 20.27
CA ARG A 188 -21.56 11.32 19.32
C ARG A 188 -22.54 11.28 18.15
N LEU A 189 -22.12 10.63 17.06
CA LEU A 189 -22.93 10.47 15.86
C LEU A 189 -24.28 9.86 16.22
N THR A 190 -25.34 10.58 15.88
CA THR A 190 -26.71 10.10 15.96
C THR A 190 -27.34 10.22 14.57
N GLY A 191 -27.89 9.11 14.08
CA GLY A 191 -28.49 9.04 12.75
C GLY A 191 -29.33 7.79 12.60
N PHE A 192 -30.16 7.75 11.56
CA PHE A 192 -30.95 6.56 11.25
C PHE A 192 -30.05 5.51 10.60
N TYR A 193 -30.06 4.31 11.17
CA TYR A 193 -29.27 3.19 10.67
C TYR A 193 -29.77 2.74 9.30
N ILE A 194 -28.84 2.53 8.37
CA ILE A 194 -29.12 2.01 7.03
C ILE A 194 -28.67 0.55 6.97
N SER A 195 -29.60 -0.36 6.67
CA SER A 195 -29.27 -1.78 6.55
C SER A 195 -28.52 -2.09 5.24
N LYS A 196 -27.82 -3.24 5.19
CA LYS A 196 -27.13 -3.66 3.95
C LYS A 196 -28.07 -3.75 2.74
N PRO A 197 -29.26 -4.39 2.80
CA PRO A 197 -30.18 -4.42 1.67
C PRO A 197 -30.67 -3.02 1.26
N GLU A 198 -30.92 -2.16 2.23
CA GLU A 198 -31.39 -0.78 2.00
C GLU A 198 -30.34 0.06 1.28
N HIS A 199 -29.06 -0.03 1.69
CA HIS A 199 -27.98 0.64 0.98
C HIS A 199 -27.79 0.05 -0.43
N LEU A 200 -27.81 -1.28 -0.57
CA LEU A 200 -27.48 -1.92 -1.85
C LEU A 200 -28.59 -1.83 -2.89
N GLN A 201 -29.88 -1.78 -2.52
CA GLN A 201 -31.02 -1.76 -3.47
C GLN A 201 -30.92 -2.78 -4.61
N GLY A 202 -30.36 -3.97 -4.35
CA GLY A 202 -30.16 -5.03 -5.34
C GLY A 202 -28.85 -4.97 -6.13
N TYR A 203 -28.04 -3.92 -6.01
CA TYR A 203 -26.69 -3.88 -6.58
C TYR A 203 -25.74 -4.83 -5.83
N ALA A 204 -24.76 -5.38 -6.56
CA ALA A 204 -23.81 -6.35 -6.02
C ALA A 204 -22.82 -5.74 -5.00
N ASN A 205 -22.53 -4.44 -5.12
CA ASN A 205 -21.50 -3.77 -4.34
C ASN A 205 -21.90 -2.31 -4.01
N PRO A 206 -21.36 -1.73 -2.92
CA PRO A 206 -21.75 -0.39 -2.45
C PRO A 206 -21.33 0.75 -3.39
N GLU A 207 -20.32 0.52 -4.20
CA GLU A 207 -19.80 1.45 -5.21
C GLU A 207 -20.87 1.68 -6.29
N ASP A 208 -21.38 0.61 -6.88
CA ASP A 208 -22.46 0.67 -7.87
C ASP A 208 -23.74 1.24 -7.23
N ALA A 209 -24.07 0.80 -6.01
CA ALA A 209 -25.24 1.31 -5.31
C ALA A 209 -25.16 2.84 -5.10
N SER A 210 -24.00 3.35 -4.67
CA SER A 210 -23.79 4.77 -4.43
C SER A 210 -23.91 5.59 -5.72
N ARG A 211 -23.40 5.07 -6.85
CA ARG A 211 -23.53 5.73 -8.16
C ARG A 211 -24.98 5.87 -8.66
N HIS A 212 -25.87 4.95 -8.29
CA HIS A 212 -27.20 4.87 -8.93
C HIS A 212 -28.39 5.19 -8.01
N THR A 213 -28.25 5.06 -6.69
CA THR A 213 -29.40 5.13 -5.77
C THR A 213 -29.57 6.50 -5.10
N GLY A 214 -28.48 7.27 -4.96
CA GLY A 214 -28.47 8.53 -4.21
C GLY A 214 -28.73 8.35 -2.71
N ILE A 215 -28.63 7.14 -2.17
CA ILE A 215 -28.80 6.87 -0.74
C ILE A 215 -27.57 7.34 0.02
N TYR A 216 -27.79 8.12 1.08
CA TYR A 216 -26.75 8.62 1.98
C TYR A 216 -27.14 8.39 3.43
N TYR A 217 -26.14 8.33 4.31
CA TYR A 217 -26.37 8.22 5.73
C TYR A 217 -27.01 9.50 6.28
N ASP A 218 -28.15 9.36 6.96
CA ASP A 218 -28.82 10.46 7.63
C ASP A 218 -28.40 10.52 9.09
N GLY A 219 -27.40 11.34 9.40
CA GLY A 219 -27.01 11.59 10.78
C GLY A 219 -26.25 12.89 10.98
N VAL A 220 -26.14 13.27 12.25
CA VAL A 220 -25.45 14.49 12.68
C VAL A 220 -24.53 14.25 13.86
N ILE A 221 -23.47 15.06 13.92
CA ILE A 221 -22.75 15.37 15.16
C ILE A 221 -23.36 16.66 15.71
N ARG A 222 -24.03 16.58 16.85
CA ARG A 222 -24.73 17.75 17.41
C ARG A 222 -23.83 18.52 18.36
N PHE A 223 -23.69 19.82 18.08
CA PHE A 223 -23.02 20.80 18.90
C PHE A 223 -24.06 21.72 19.54
N ALA A 224 -23.87 22.08 20.80
CA ALA A 224 -24.78 22.95 21.53
C ALA A 224 -24.05 23.80 22.58
N THR A 225 -24.53 25.02 22.81
CA THR A 225 -23.99 25.94 23.83
C THR A 225 -25.13 26.66 24.54
N PRO A 226 -25.03 26.94 25.85
CA PRO A 226 -26.07 27.64 26.57
C PRO A 226 -26.04 29.14 26.29
N VAL A 227 -27.22 29.75 26.24
CA VAL A 227 -27.43 31.20 26.06
C VAL A 227 -27.80 31.79 27.42
N TYR A 228 -27.01 32.76 27.88
CA TYR A 228 -27.29 33.52 29.10
C TYR A 228 -27.49 35.00 28.74
N ARG A 229 -28.46 35.65 29.40
CA ARG A 229 -28.66 37.10 29.34
C ARG A 229 -28.80 37.63 30.77
N ASN A 230 -28.03 38.65 31.12
CA ASN A 230 -27.98 39.22 32.48
C ASN A 230 -27.82 38.15 33.58
N GLY A 231 -26.98 37.14 33.33
CA GLY A 231 -26.74 36.03 34.25
C GLY A 231 -27.84 34.96 34.31
N SER A 232 -28.96 35.13 33.62
CA SER A 232 -30.06 34.17 33.59
C SER A 232 -30.02 33.29 32.34
N PHE A 233 -30.18 31.97 32.51
CA PHE A 233 -30.27 31.00 31.42
C PHE A 233 -31.53 31.26 30.57
N GLN A 234 -31.33 31.49 29.27
CA GLN A 234 -32.42 31.78 28.32
C GLN A 234 -32.79 30.58 27.46
N GLY A 235 -31.91 29.57 27.38
CA GLY A 235 -32.04 28.47 26.45
C GLY A 235 -30.71 28.02 25.89
N ILE A 236 -30.73 27.30 24.76
CA ILE A 236 -29.54 26.80 24.08
C ILE A 236 -29.60 27.09 22.58
N VAL A 237 -28.43 27.21 21.97
CA VAL A 237 -28.25 27.16 20.52
C VAL A 237 -27.69 25.80 20.14
N THR A 238 -28.14 25.24 19.02
CA THR A 238 -27.64 23.95 18.51
C THR A 238 -27.30 24.00 17.03
N LEU A 239 -26.23 23.32 16.64
CA LEU A 239 -25.87 22.96 15.27
C LEU A 239 -25.85 21.44 15.14
N GLY A 240 -26.52 20.89 14.14
CA GLY A 240 -26.35 19.50 13.70
C GLY A 240 -25.44 19.47 12.50
N LEU A 241 -24.14 19.21 12.71
CA LEU A 241 -23.17 19.02 11.64
C LEU A 241 -23.58 17.80 10.83
N ASP A 242 -23.81 17.97 9.53
CA ASP A 242 -24.15 16.87 8.64
C ASP A 242 -22.95 15.90 8.52
N GLN A 243 -23.17 14.63 8.86
CA GLN A 243 -22.13 13.61 8.87
C GLN A 243 -21.43 13.45 7.51
N ARG A 244 -22.08 13.82 6.40
CA ARG A 244 -21.49 13.76 5.06
C ARG A 244 -20.23 14.62 4.91
N HIS A 245 -20.12 15.71 5.67
CA HIS A 245 -18.91 16.54 5.69
C HIS A 245 -17.75 15.89 6.45
N LEU A 246 -18.02 15.00 7.42
CA LEU A 246 -16.97 14.17 8.01
C LEU A 246 -16.60 13.02 7.07
N MET A 247 -17.58 12.46 6.37
CA MET A 247 -17.37 11.40 5.39
C MET A 247 -16.39 11.83 4.29
N SER A 248 -16.43 13.09 3.84
CA SER A 248 -15.56 13.60 2.78
C SER A 248 -14.06 13.52 3.10
N PHE A 249 -13.68 13.57 4.40
CA PHE A 249 -12.29 13.39 4.85
C PHE A 249 -11.77 11.95 4.69
N THR A 250 -12.64 10.98 4.40
CA THR A 250 -12.27 9.56 4.36
C THR A 250 -12.67 8.87 3.06
N GLN A 251 -13.87 9.14 2.55
CA GLN A 251 -14.43 8.41 1.41
C GLN A 251 -13.66 8.66 0.10
N HIS A 252 -13.07 9.84 -0.08
CA HIS A 252 -12.40 10.23 -1.33
C HIS A 252 -10.88 10.06 -1.27
N VAL A 253 -10.37 9.58 -0.14
CA VAL A 253 -8.93 9.44 0.09
C VAL A 253 -8.44 8.12 -0.50
N LEU A 254 -7.52 8.23 -1.46
CA LEU A 254 -6.71 7.10 -1.89
C LEU A 254 -5.43 7.00 -1.04
N PRO A 255 -5.12 5.82 -0.48
CA PRO A 255 -3.86 5.59 0.20
C PRO A 255 -2.68 5.85 -0.75
N LEU A 256 -1.64 6.52 -0.25
CA LEU A 256 -0.40 6.80 -0.99
C LEU A 256 -0.56 7.64 -2.27
N SER A 257 -1.72 8.25 -2.48
CA SER A 257 -1.99 9.16 -3.59
C SER A 257 -2.41 10.54 -3.09
N LYS A 258 -2.14 11.57 -3.91
CA LYS A 258 -2.70 12.91 -3.73
C LYS A 258 -4.01 13.10 -4.51
N GLU A 259 -4.38 12.13 -5.34
CA GLU A 259 -5.60 12.17 -6.13
C GLU A 259 -6.80 11.78 -5.28
N GLU A 260 -7.91 12.46 -5.50
CA GLU A 260 -9.21 12.11 -4.91
C GLU A 260 -10.01 11.22 -5.86
N VAL A 261 -10.83 10.34 -5.29
CA VAL A 261 -11.82 9.54 -6.04
C VAL A 261 -13.23 9.91 -5.63
N SER A 262 -14.17 9.90 -6.57
CA SER A 262 -15.58 10.13 -6.25
C SER A 262 -16.11 9.05 -5.29
N PHE A 263 -15.73 7.79 -5.48
CA PHE A 263 -16.07 6.69 -4.57
C PHE A 263 -14.93 5.65 -4.54
N PRO A 264 -14.59 5.07 -3.37
CA PRO A 264 -13.50 4.11 -3.28
C PRO A 264 -13.97 2.69 -3.64
N VAL A 265 -13.12 1.95 -4.37
CA VAL A 265 -13.37 0.54 -4.66
C VAL A 265 -13.07 -0.28 -3.39
N TYR A 266 -14.08 -0.54 -2.57
CA TYR A 266 -13.91 -1.21 -1.28
C TYR A 266 -13.16 -2.56 -1.36
N ASN A 267 -13.43 -3.35 -2.40
CA ASN A 267 -12.79 -4.65 -2.62
C ASN A 267 -11.31 -4.54 -3.00
N SER A 268 -10.76 -3.34 -3.20
CA SER A 268 -9.32 -3.15 -3.34
C SER A 268 -8.59 -3.14 -1.99
N GLY A 269 -9.30 -3.00 -0.87
CA GLY A 269 -8.67 -2.78 0.44
C GLY A 269 -8.11 -1.36 0.65
N ASN A 270 -8.13 -0.53 -0.40
CA ASN A 270 -7.65 0.85 -0.41
C ASN A 270 -8.79 1.82 -0.05
N TYR A 271 -8.99 2.03 1.25
CA TYR A 271 -9.99 2.97 1.74
C TYR A 271 -9.64 3.48 3.13
N ALA A 272 -10.13 4.68 3.45
CA ALA A 272 -10.07 5.24 4.78
C ALA A 272 -11.44 5.18 5.45
N PHE A 273 -11.43 5.16 6.79
CA PHE A 273 -12.66 5.27 7.59
C PHE A 273 -12.35 5.92 8.94
N MET A 274 -13.38 6.50 9.56
CA MET A 274 -13.30 7.16 10.86
C MET A 274 -14.18 6.43 11.86
N PHE A 275 -13.70 6.33 13.10
CA PHE A 275 -14.45 5.80 14.23
C PHE A 275 -14.40 6.77 15.40
N ASP A 276 -15.40 6.74 16.29
CA ASP A 276 -15.49 7.62 17.47
C ASP A 276 -14.68 7.12 18.68
N ASP A 277 -14.69 7.87 19.78
CA ASP A 277 -14.00 7.52 21.03
C ASP A 277 -14.50 6.22 21.70
N GLU A 278 -15.68 5.72 21.30
CA GLU A 278 -16.25 4.44 21.71
C GLU A 278 -15.97 3.31 20.71
N GLY A 279 -15.15 3.56 19.69
CA GLY A 279 -14.74 2.55 18.71
C GLY A 279 -15.81 2.30 17.63
N TRP A 280 -16.89 3.07 17.57
CA TRP A 280 -17.90 2.91 16.55
C TRP A 280 -17.51 3.58 15.27
N ILE A 281 -17.72 2.90 14.13
CA ILE A 281 -17.56 3.53 12.83
C ILE A 281 -18.59 4.66 12.66
N ILE A 282 -18.10 5.84 12.29
CA ILE A 282 -18.89 7.05 12.04
C ILE A 282 -18.76 7.56 10.61
N THR A 283 -17.74 7.13 9.86
CA THR A 283 -17.65 7.33 8.42
C THR A 283 -17.17 6.03 7.77
N HIS A 284 -17.86 5.57 6.71
CA HIS A 284 -17.45 4.39 5.96
C HIS A 284 -18.18 4.30 4.61
N PRO A 285 -17.52 3.77 3.54
CA PRO A 285 -18.17 3.55 2.25
C PRO A 285 -19.35 2.58 2.29
N LYS A 286 -19.35 1.65 3.26
CA LYS A 286 -20.51 0.80 3.56
C LYS A 286 -21.34 1.46 4.65
N LEU A 287 -22.47 2.05 4.27
CA LEU A 287 -23.33 2.77 5.22
C LEU A 287 -23.84 1.88 6.37
N TRP A 288 -23.99 0.58 6.14
CA TRP A 288 -24.42 -0.38 7.17
C TRP A 288 -23.36 -0.69 8.24
N ASP A 289 -22.09 -0.28 8.03
CA ASP A 289 -21.06 -0.38 9.07
C ASP A 289 -21.14 0.80 10.05
N ILE A 290 -21.84 1.89 9.71
CA ILE A 290 -21.95 3.11 10.53
C ILE A 290 -22.95 2.88 11.69
N ARG A 291 -22.61 3.32 12.91
CA ARG A 291 -23.53 3.26 14.06
C ARG A 291 -24.80 4.06 13.80
N GLY A 292 -25.95 3.63 14.32
CA GLY A 292 -27.20 4.39 14.20
C GLY A 292 -28.34 3.82 15.04
N VAL A 293 -29.49 4.48 14.97
CA VAL A 293 -30.74 4.08 15.62
C VAL A 293 -31.78 3.61 14.60
N ASP A 294 -32.71 2.75 15.04
CA ASP A 294 -33.91 2.43 14.27
C ASP A 294 -34.91 3.60 14.24
N ALA A 295 -35.99 3.46 13.46
CA ALA A 295 -37.04 4.48 13.35
C ALA A 295 -37.76 4.81 14.69
N ARG A 296 -37.57 3.98 15.74
CA ARG A 296 -38.11 4.20 17.08
C ARG A 296 -37.09 4.85 18.03
N GLY A 297 -35.87 5.13 17.58
CA GLY A 297 -34.80 5.63 18.44
C GLY A 297 -34.14 4.53 19.28
N ARG A 298 -34.07 3.28 18.81
CA ARG A 298 -33.32 2.24 19.52
C ARG A 298 -31.99 2.00 18.82
N TRP A 299 -30.90 2.03 19.58
CA TRP A 299 -29.57 1.75 19.05
C TRP A 299 -29.49 0.36 18.42
N VAL A 300 -28.92 0.30 17.22
CA VAL A 300 -28.59 -0.97 16.58
C VAL A 300 -27.30 -1.50 17.21
N THR A 301 -27.37 -2.70 17.79
CA THR A 301 -26.26 -3.35 18.49
C THR A 301 -25.13 -3.73 17.53
N ALA A 302 -23.89 -3.70 18.04
CA ALA A 302 -22.69 -3.99 17.26
C ALA A 302 -22.72 -5.40 16.67
N TYR A 303 -22.14 -5.54 15.48
CA TYR A 303 -21.81 -6.84 14.93
C TYR A 303 -20.72 -7.51 15.77
N SER A 304 -20.99 -8.73 16.20
CA SER A 304 -20.13 -9.54 17.08
C SER A 304 -20.27 -11.02 16.73
N GLU A 305 -19.42 -11.86 17.31
CA GLU A 305 -19.52 -13.32 17.23
C GLU A 305 -20.85 -13.89 17.77
N HIS A 306 -21.56 -13.12 18.58
CA HIS A 306 -22.86 -13.49 19.16
C HIS A 306 -24.05 -12.91 18.39
N THR A 307 -23.84 -12.18 17.30
CA THR A 307 -24.93 -11.61 16.52
C THR A 307 -25.76 -12.73 15.88
N PRO A 308 -27.10 -12.77 16.08
CA PRO A 308 -27.95 -13.80 15.51
C PRO A 308 -27.86 -13.86 13.99
N PRO A 309 -27.82 -15.06 13.36
CA PRO A 309 -27.73 -15.20 11.91
C PRO A 309 -28.80 -14.43 11.14
N GLU A 310 -30.02 -14.36 11.69
CA GLU A 310 -31.15 -13.61 11.12
C GLU A 310 -30.84 -12.11 10.98
N ARG A 311 -30.16 -11.50 11.96
CA ARG A 311 -29.76 -10.08 11.90
C ARG A 311 -28.63 -9.86 10.90
N VAL A 312 -27.71 -10.81 10.79
CA VAL A 312 -26.63 -10.79 9.79
C VAL A 312 -27.23 -10.87 8.39
N GLN A 313 -28.17 -11.77 8.16
CA GLN A 313 -28.89 -11.90 6.89
C GLN A 313 -29.72 -10.66 6.56
N ALA A 314 -30.39 -10.07 7.55
CA ALA A 314 -31.12 -8.82 7.40
C ALA A 314 -30.20 -7.59 7.23
N GLY A 315 -28.89 -7.74 7.40
CA GLY A 315 -27.90 -6.67 7.18
C GLY A 315 -27.86 -5.61 8.27
N PHE A 316 -28.25 -5.95 9.51
CA PHE A 316 -28.12 -5.09 10.70
C PHE A 316 -26.83 -5.39 11.45
N ILE A 317 -25.71 -4.94 10.89
CA ILE A 317 -24.35 -5.27 11.31
C ILE A 317 -23.44 -4.04 11.44
N PRO A 318 -23.80 -3.01 12.23
CA PRO A 318 -22.93 -1.86 12.45
C PRO A 318 -21.61 -2.31 13.08
N PHE A 319 -20.53 -1.66 12.69
CA PHE A 319 -19.18 -2.08 13.04
C PHE A 319 -18.66 -1.28 14.24
N ASN A 320 -18.19 -1.99 15.26
CA ASN A 320 -17.48 -1.42 16.38
C ASN A 320 -16.14 -2.14 16.55
N LEU A 321 -15.05 -1.36 16.61
CA LEU A 321 -13.68 -1.89 16.64
C LEU A 321 -13.43 -2.76 17.88
N ASP A 322 -14.00 -2.43 19.05
CA ASP A 322 -13.82 -3.22 20.27
C ASP A 322 -14.51 -4.58 20.20
N SER A 323 -15.59 -4.68 19.43
CA SER A 323 -16.38 -5.92 19.27
C SER A 323 -15.92 -6.80 18.09
N SER A 324 -14.87 -6.38 17.37
CA SER A 324 -14.48 -6.96 16.07
C SER A 324 -13.27 -7.89 16.13
N ALA A 325 -12.90 -8.39 17.32
CA ALA A 325 -11.77 -9.31 17.49
C ALA A 325 -11.92 -10.61 16.70
N PHE A 326 -13.16 -11.09 16.53
CA PHE A 326 -13.50 -12.29 15.74
C PHE A 326 -13.26 -12.12 14.23
N ILE A 327 -13.17 -10.87 13.73
CA ILE A 327 -12.80 -10.57 12.35
C ILE A 327 -11.28 -10.47 12.25
N HIS A 328 -10.67 -9.68 13.13
CA HIS A 328 -9.22 -9.57 13.26
C HIS A 328 -8.83 -8.99 14.63
N GLU A 329 -7.84 -9.58 15.30
CA GLU A 329 -7.40 -9.21 16.65
C GLU A 329 -6.92 -7.74 16.78
N ASN A 330 -6.40 -7.18 15.70
CA ASN A 330 -5.86 -5.81 15.69
C ASN A 330 -6.93 -4.70 15.71
N TYR A 331 -8.22 -4.97 15.45
CA TYR A 331 -9.25 -3.91 15.51
C TYR A 331 -9.42 -3.31 16.92
N PRO A 332 -9.62 -4.11 17.99
CA PRO A 332 -9.62 -3.59 19.36
C PRO A 332 -8.30 -2.94 19.79
N ILE A 333 -7.17 -3.40 19.26
CA ILE A 333 -5.85 -2.82 19.55
C ILE A 333 -5.80 -1.38 19.02
N VAL A 334 -6.20 -1.17 17.77
CA VAL A 334 -6.25 0.16 17.15
C VAL A 334 -7.12 1.12 17.95
N SER A 335 -8.32 0.71 18.35
CA SER A 335 -9.20 1.56 19.16
C SER A 335 -8.55 1.95 20.50
N ARG A 336 -7.88 1.01 21.16
CA ARG A 336 -7.18 1.25 22.44
C ARG A 336 -5.96 2.16 22.30
N GLU A 337 -5.18 1.99 21.25
CA GLU A 337 -4.02 2.84 20.94
C GLU A 337 -4.44 4.27 20.65
N VAL A 338 -5.49 4.45 19.85
CA VAL A 338 -6.07 5.77 19.55
C VAL A 338 -6.62 6.44 20.81
N ARG A 339 -7.33 5.73 21.69
CA ARG A 339 -7.75 6.25 23.01
C ARG A 339 -6.59 6.64 23.90
N SER A 340 -5.43 6.03 23.71
CA SER A 340 -4.18 6.40 24.37
C SER A 340 -3.42 7.52 23.64
N LYS A 341 -4.05 8.16 22.66
CA LYS A 341 -3.50 9.22 21.81
C LYS A 341 -2.24 8.78 21.03
N ARG A 342 -2.17 7.51 20.66
CA ARG A 342 -1.08 6.96 19.83
C ARG A 342 -1.59 6.60 18.43
N GLY A 343 -0.81 6.98 17.42
CA GLY A 343 -0.97 6.50 16.05
C GLY A 343 0.03 5.38 15.74
N GLY A 344 -0.12 4.76 14.59
CA GLY A 344 0.79 3.72 14.11
C GLY A 344 0.21 2.90 12.96
N THR A 345 0.80 1.74 12.73
CA THR A 345 0.37 0.79 11.70
C THR A 345 0.15 -0.61 12.26
N VAL A 346 -0.84 -1.30 11.71
CA VAL A 346 -1.11 -2.72 11.96
C VAL A 346 -1.45 -3.43 10.65
N THR A 347 -1.18 -4.73 10.58
CA THR A 347 -1.77 -5.58 9.55
C THR A 347 -3.18 -5.97 9.96
N THR A 348 -4.16 -5.86 9.07
CA THR A 348 -5.55 -6.27 9.33
C THR A 348 -6.11 -7.05 8.16
N LYS A 349 -7.25 -7.69 8.40
CA LYS A 349 -8.07 -8.34 7.37
C LYS A 349 -9.44 -7.69 7.38
N ASN A 350 -9.91 -7.20 6.24
CA ASN A 350 -11.27 -6.66 6.15
C ASN A 350 -12.32 -7.79 6.24
N VAL A 351 -13.60 -7.43 6.39
CA VAL A 351 -14.71 -8.41 6.44
C VAL A 351 -14.77 -9.29 5.18
N GLY A 352 -14.30 -8.78 4.03
CA GLY A 352 -14.20 -9.52 2.77
C GLY A 352 -12.99 -10.46 2.67
N GLY A 353 -12.10 -10.45 3.67
CA GLY A 353 -10.96 -11.35 3.77
C GLY A 353 -9.65 -10.86 3.16
N ILE A 354 -9.56 -9.59 2.76
CA ILE A 354 -8.36 -9.01 2.13
C ILE A 354 -7.41 -8.49 3.21
N THR A 355 -6.17 -8.95 3.16
CA THR A 355 -5.10 -8.50 4.06
C THR A 355 -4.56 -7.14 3.61
N LYS A 356 -4.53 -6.18 4.54
CA LYS A 356 -4.09 -4.81 4.30
C LYS A 356 -3.20 -4.31 5.43
N ILE A 357 -2.32 -3.36 5.11
CA ILE A 357 -1.68 -2.52 6.14
C ILE A 357 -2.67 -1.39 6.44
N MET A 358 -2.98 -1.19 7.71
CA MET A 358 -3.87 -0.14 8.17
C MET A 358 -3.08 0.80 9.07
N SER A 359 -2.90 2.03 8.60
CA SER A 359 -2.43 3.14 9.40
C SER A 359 -3.58 3.75 10.19
N TYR A 360 -3.31 4.25 11.39
CA TYR A 360 -4.28 4.92 12.23
C TYR A 360 -3.67 6.10 12.98
N ALA A 361 -4.49 7.13 13.23
CA ALA A 361 -4.11 8.32 13.98
C ALA A 361 -5.27 8.85 14.84
N PRO A 362 -4.99 9.34 16.06
CA PRO A 362 -6.00 9.91 16.94
C PRO A 362 -6.43 11.32 16.47
N ILE A 363 -7.72 11.61 16.60
CA ILE A 363 -8.27 12.95 16.43
C ILE A 363 -8.47 13.52 17.83
N GLU A 364 -7.52 14.35 18.30
CA GLU A 364 -7.62 14.96 19.63
C GLU A 364 -8.77 15.98 19.68
N TYR A 365 -9.68 15.78 20.64
CA TYR A 365 -10.88 16.59 20.82
C TYR A 365 -11.58 16.21 22.13
N ASP A 366 -11.99 17.17 22.95
CA ASP A 366 -12.42 16.89 24.33
C ASP A 366 -13.76 17.54 24.75
N ARG A 367 -14.55 18.06 23.80
CA ARG A 367 -15.84 18.67 24.16
C ARG A 367 -16.93 17.64 24.39
N GLY A 368 -17.90 18.01 25.24
CA GLY A 368 -19.11 17.21 25.50
C GLY A 368 -18.81 15.75 25.83
N GLU A 369 -19.36 14.85 25.02
CA GLU A 369 -19.25 13.41 25.22
C GLU A 369 -17.82 12.86 25.04
N TYR A 370 -16.97 13.58 24.30
CA TYR A 370 -15.59 13.19 23.99
C TYR A 370 -14.59 13.52 25.11
N ALA A 371 -15.01 14.30 26.11
CA ALA A 371 -14.16 14.67 27.27
C ALA A 371 -13.61 13.44 28.02
N ARG A 372 -14.33 12.31 27.99
CA ARG A 372 -13.95 11.08 28.68
C ARG A 372 -12.59 10.54 28.24
N HIS A 373 -12.31 10.57 26.94
CA HIS A 373 -11.08 10.05 26.36
C HIS A 373 -10.17 11.16 25.81
N GLY A 374 -10.69 12.40 25.67
CA GLY A 374 -9.95 13.53 25.12
C GLY A 374 -9.61 13.34 23.63
N ILE A 375 -10.40 12.52 22.93
CA ILE A 375 -10.34 12.30 21.49
C ILE A 375 -11.76 12.31 20.93
N PHE A 376 -11.93 12.82 19.70
CA PHE A 376 -13.15 12.63 18.92
C PHE A 376 -13.28 11.17 18.48
N GLY A 377 -12.13 10.56 18.20
CA GLY A 377 -12.05 9.25 17.58
C GLY A 377 -10.71 9.03 16.89
N GLY A 378 -10.69 8.18 15.86
CA GLY A 378 -9.51 7.89 15.06
C GLY A 378 -9.79 7.85 13.57
N ILE A 379 -8.79 8.26 12.79
CA ILE A 379 -8.71 8.01 11.35
C ILE A 379 -7.99 6.69 11.12
N THR A 380 -8.45 5.94 10.12
CA THR A 380 -7.69 4.82 9.57
C THR A 380 -7.52 4.98 8.07
N VAL A 381 -6.37 4.56 7.54
CA VAL A 381 -6.08 4.50 6.10
C VAL A 381 -5.54 3.10 5.80
N GLY A 382 -6.30 2.31 5.06
CA GLY A 382 -5.92 0.95 4.67
C GLY A 382 -5.34 0.91 3.26
N ALA A 383 -4.21 0.22 3.07
CA ALA A 383 -3.62 -0.05 1.76
C ALA A 383 -3.37 -1.56 1.56
N GLU A 384 -3.70 -2.07 0.38
CA GLU A 384 -3.51 -3.49 0.03
C GLU A 384 -2.04 -3.89 -0.01
N ILE A 385 -1.69 -5.03 0.59
CA ILE A 385 -0.30 -5.54 0.65
C ILE A 385 0.27 -5.88 -0.73
N VAL A 386 -0.56 -6.34 -1.69
CA VAL A 386 -0.08 -6.73 -3.02
C VAL A 386 0.38 -5.51 -3.82
N GLY A 387 -0.37 -4.40 -3.77
CA GLY A 387 0.03 -3.11 -4.33
C GLY A 387 1.19 -2.46 -3.56
N PHE A 388 1.27 -2.69 -2.26
CA PHE A 388 2.28 -2.13 -1.35
C PHE A 388 3.73 -2.50 -1.74
N HIS A 389 3.96 -3.71 -2.25
CA HIS A 389 5.30 -4.16 -2.68
C HIS A 389 5.66 -3.80 -4.13
N SER A 390 4.76 -3.14 -4.89
CA SER A 390 5.01 -2.81 -6.30
C SER A 390 6.28 -1.97 -6.53
N PRO A 391 6.63 -0.98 -5.67
CA PRO A 391 7.86 -0.22 -5.86
C PRO A 391 9.11 -1.09 -5.65
N ALA A 392 9.05 -2.06 -4.72
CA ALA A 392 10.16 -2.98 -4.44
C ALA A 392 10.36 -3.97 -5.61
N ARG A 393 9.25 -4.49 -6.16
CA ARG A 393 9.28 -5.34 -7.36
C ARG A 393 9.83 -4.63 -8.59
N PHE A 394 9.54 -3.33 -8.74
CA PHE A 394 10.11 -2.56 -9.85
C PHE A 394 11.63 -2.48 -9.78
N VAL A 395 12.19 -2.23 -8.59
CA VAL A 395 13.64 -2.24 -8.36
C VAL A 395 14.22 -3.63 -8.57
N GLU A 396 13.57 -4.68 -8.07
CA GLU A 396 13.99 -6.07 -8.28
C GLU A 396 14.06 -6.44 -9.77
N ASN A 397 13.04 -6.06 -10.55
CA ASN A 397 13.00 -6.28 -11.99
C ASN A 397 14.10 -5.51 -12.74
N GLN A 398 14.42 -4.28 -12.32
CA GLN A 398 15.54 -3.53 -12.92
C GLN A 398 16.90 -4.14 -12.60
N ILE A 399 17.08 -4.64 -11.37
CA ILE A 399 18.27 -5.40 -10.98
C ILE A 399 18.38 -6.64 -11.88
N ASP A 400 17.29 -7.38 -12.10
CA ASP A 400 17.29 -8.58 -12.94
C ASP A 400 17.61 -8.31 -14.41
N ALA A 401 17.02 -7.26 -14.98
CA ALA A 401 17.34 -6.83 -16.34
C ALA A 401 18.82 -6.41 -16.48
N THR A 402 19.35 -5.72 -15.48
CA THR A 402 20.76 -5.31 -15.47
C THR A 402 21.67 -6.53 -15.37
N LEU A 403 21.36 -7.50 -14.50
CA LEU A 403 22.18 -8.69 -14.27
C LEU A 403 22.13 -9.70 -15.43
N THR A 404 20.98 -9.83 -16.11
CA THR A 404 20.90 -10.65 -17.33
C THR A 404 21.77 -10.10 -18.46
N SER A 405 21.91 -8.77 -18.56
CA SER A 405 22.83 -8.14 -19.52
C SER A 405 24.31 -8.43 -19.20
N TYR A 406 24.70 -8.53 -17.92
CA TYR A 406 26.05 -8.95 -17.54
C TYR A 406 26.30 -10.41 -17.87
N ARG A 407 25.31 -11.29 -17.65
CA ARG A 407 25.42 -12.72 -18.01
C ARG A 407 25.61 -12.92 -19.51
N SER A 408 24.86 -12.21 -20.36
CA SER A 408 25.01 -12.34 -21.82
C SER A 408 26.38 -11.83 -22.32
N ARG A 409 26.90 -10.75 -21.73
CA ARG A 409 28.27 -10.26 -22.03
C ARG A 409 29.35 -11.28 -21.65
N LEU A 410 29.22 -11.97 -20.50
CA LEU A 410 30.16 -13.02 -20.11
C LEU A 410 30.18 -14.19 -21.11
N TRP A 411 29.01 -14.60 -21.62
CA TRP A 411 28.93 -15.62 -22.67
C TRP A 411 29.62 -15.20 -23.96
N TRP A 412 29.47 -13.93 -24.36
CA TRP A 412 30.19 -13.40 -25.53
C TRP A 412 31.71 -13.37 -25.31
N ILE A 413 32.17 -12.96 -24.13
CA ILE A 413 33.61 -12.97 -23.79
C ILE A 413 34.17 -14.40 -23.84
N LEU A 414 33.45 -15.37 -23.26
CA LEU A 414 33.84 -16.78 -23.31
C LEU A 414 33.90 -17.31 -24.74
N LEU A 415 32.90 -16.99 -25.56
CA LEU A 415 32.84 -17.39 -26.96
C LEU A 415 34.02 -16.81 -27.77
N VAL A 416 34.30 -15.52 -27.60
CA VAL A 416 35.43 -14.85 -28.26
C VAL A 416 36.76 -15.43 -27.77
N ALA A 417 36.91 -15.69 -26.48
CA ALA A 417 38.12 -16.29 -25.93
C ALA A 417 38.37 -17.70 -26.49
N ILE A 418 37.32 -18.52 -26.63
CA ILE A 418 37.42 -19.84 -27.25
C ILE A 418 37.82 -19.72 -28.72
N LEU A 419 37.23 -18.79 -29.48
CA LEU A 419 37.59 -18.54 -30.88
C LEU A 419 39.05 -18.12 -31.02
N VAL A 420 39.51 -17.16 -30.21
CA VAL A 420 40.90 -16.68 -30.20
C VAL A 420 41.87 -17.78 -29.77
N SER A 421 41.52 -18.57 -28.75
CA SER A 421 42.34 -19.72 -28.32
C SER A 421 42.44 -20.78 -29.41
N THR A 422 41.35 -21.04 -30.14
CA THR A 422 41.33 -22.00 -31.24
C THR A 422 42.21 -21.51 -32.39
N LEU A 423 42.08 -20.22 -32.75
CA LEU A 423 42.86 -19.60 -33.83
C LEU A 423 44.36 -19.56 -33.50
N THR A 424 44.74 -19.09 -32.31
CA THR A 424 46.14 -19.06 -31.88
C THR A 424 46.71 -20.47 -31.79
N SER A 425 45.93 -21.44 -31.31
CA SER A 425 46.38 -22.83 -31.27
C SER A 425 46.56 -23.45 -32.65
N THR A 426 45.70 -23.14 -33.63
CA THR A 426 45.88 -23.65 -35.00
C THR A 426 47.09 -23.01 -35.67
N MET A 427 47.33 -21.70 -35.45
CA MET A 427 48.54 -21.01 -35.91
C MET A 427 49.80 -21.63 -35.31
N LEU A 428 49.87 -21.83 -33.99
CA LEU A 428 51.03 -22.45 -33.32
C LEU A 428 51.26 -23.89 -33.78
N SER A 429 50.19 -24.65 -34.00
CA SER A 429 50.29 -26.01 -34.54
C SER A 429 50.96 -26.03 -35.92
N HIS A 430 50.51 -25.17 -36.83
CA HIS A 430 51.02 -25.13 -38.20
C HIS A 430 52.41 -24.51 -38.24
N GLY A 431 52.65 -23.51 -37.39
CA GLY A 431 53.89 -22.78 -37.27
C GLY A 431 55.00 -23.55 -36.55
N PHE A 432 54.72 -24.46 -35.63
CA PHE A 432 55.79 -25.12 -34.84
C PHE A 432 55.65 -26.64 -34.84
N ALA A 433 54.48 -27.18 -34.47
CA ALA A 433 54.32 -28.62 -34.25
C ALA A 433 54.47 -29.43 -35.54
N LYS A 434 53.87 -28.99 -36.65
CA LYS A 434 53.95 -29.69 -37.95
C LYS A 434 55.40 -29.76 -38.49
N PRO A 435 56.16 -28.66 -38.57
CA PRO A 435 57.58 -28.69 -38.95
C PRO A 435 58.43 -29.60 -38.06
N ILE A 436 58.30 -29.50 -36.73
CA ILE A 436 59.08 -30.34 -35.80
C ILE A 436 58.80 -31.83 -36.05
N ILE A 437 57.53 -32.21 -36.22
CA ILE A 437 57.17 -33.61 -36.55
C ILE A 437 57.79 -34.06 -37.87
N ARG A 438 57.87 -33.19 -38.88
CA ARG A 438 58.53 -33.49 -40.17
C ARG A 438 60.02 -33.67 -39.98
N ILE A 439 60.69 -32.81 -39.21
CA ILE A 439 62.13 -32.97 -38.88
C ILE A 439 62.35 -34.28 -38.13
N THR A 440 61.58 -34.56 -37.07
CA THR A 440 61.72 -35.80 -36.30
C THR A 440 61.54 -37.04 -37.17
N ARG A 441 60.56 -37.01 -38.09
CA ARG A 441 60.34 -38.13 -39.02
C ARG A 441 61.50 -38.29 -40.00
N GLY A 442 61.93 -37.20 -40.65
CA GLY A 442 63.04 -37.24 -41.59
C GLY A 442 64.37 -37.62 -40.94
N ALA A 443 64.64 -37.13 -39.73
CA ALA A 443 65.81 -37.52 -38.95
C ALA A 443 65.80 -39.02 -38.58
N ASN A 444 64.64 -39.58 -38.22
CA ASN A 444 64.51 -41.03 -37.99
C ASN A 444 64.74 -41.83 -39.28
N GLU A 445 64.23 -41.36 -40.42
CA GLU A 445 64.45 -42.02 -41.72
C GLU A 445 65.94 -42.02 -42.11
N ILE A 446 66.63 -40.88 -41.92
CA ILE A 446 68.09 -40.76 -42.11
C ILE A 446 68.84 -41.71 -41.16
N ALA A 447 68.46 -41.75 -39.87
CA ALA A 447 69.07 -42.64 -38.88
C ALA A 447 68.85 -44.13 -39.17
N MET A 448 67.78 -44.50 -39.88
CA MET A 448 67.50 -45.87 -40.32
C MET A 448 68.24 -46.25 -41.62
N GLY A 449 69.11 -45.38 -42.14
CA GLY A 449 69.98 -45.65 -43.29
C GLY A 449 69.47 -45.15 -44.64
N SER A 450 68.35 -44.41 -44.68
CA SER A 450 67.83 -43.77 -45.90
C SER A 450 68.47 -42.39 -46.12
N LEU A 451 69.78 -42.39 -46.43
CA LEU A 451 70.57 -41.16 -46.66
C LEU A 451 70.21 -40.41 -47.95
N ASP A 452 69.34 -40.97 -48.80
CA ASP A 452 68.80 -40.35 -50.01
C ASP A 452 67.61 -39.40 -49.72
N LYS A 453 67.05 -39.44 -48.51
CA LYS A 453 65.95 -38.57 -48.08
C LYS A 453 66.48 -37.24 -47.53
N ARG A 454 65.83 -36.14 -47.89
CA ARG A 454 66.09 -34.79 -47.35
C ARG A 454 64.86 -34.26 -46.62
N ILE A 455 65.10 -33.53 -45.54
CA ILE A 455 64.09 -32.85 -44.76
C ILE A 455 63.79 -31.50 -45.44
N ASP A 456 62.75 -31.47 -46.28
CA ASP A 456 62.33 -30.26 -46.99
C ASP A 456 61.39 -29.40 -46.13
N ILE A 457 61.95 -28.36 -45.52
CA ILE A 457 61.25 -27.36 -44.72
C ILE A 457 61.75 -25.97 -45.11
N GLN A 458 60.97 -25.25 -45.91
CA GLN A 458 61.25 -23.87 -46.29
C GLN A 458 60.89 -22.92 -45.15
N ARG A 459 61.85 -22.61 -44.29
CA ARG A 459 61.74 -21.62 -43.21
C ARG A 459 63.08 -20.93 -42.99
N GLU A 460 63.02 -19.66 -42.61
CA GLU A 460 64.20 -18.83 -42.32
C GLU A 460 64.45 -18.66 -40.81
N ASP A 461 63.84 -19.51 -39.98
CA ASP A 461 63.99 -19.50 -38.52
C ASP A 461 64.80 -20.70 -38.01
N GLU A 462 64.93 -20.82 -36.68
CA GLU A 462 65.74 -21.87 -36.04
C GLU A 462 65.30 -23.29 -36.42
N ILE A 463 64.03 -23.48 -36.81
CA ILE A 463 63.51 -24.77 -37.29
C ILE A 463 64.05 -25.08 -38.70
N GLY A 464 64.13 -24.07 -39.57
CA GLY A 464 64.76 -24.20 -40.89
C GLY A 464 66.25 -24.54 -40.78
N THR A 465 66.98 -23.77 -39.96
CA THR A 465 68.41 -24.03 -39.69
C THR A 465 68.66 -25.44 -39.14
N LEU A 466 67.76 -25.95 -38.30
CA LEU A 466 67.85 -27.31 -37.78
C LEU A 466 67.66 -28.36 -38.89
N ALA A 467 66.67 -28.18 -39.77
CA ALA A 467 66.45 -29.07 -40.91
C ALA A 467 67.68 -29.10 -41.84
N ASP A 468 68.27 -27.95 -42.13
CA ASP A 468 69.48 -27.83 -42.95
C ASP A 468 70.68 -28.53 -42.31
N SER A 469 70.85 -28.41 -40.99
CA SER A 469 71.91 -29.10 -40.26
C SER A 469 71.79 -30.63 -40.35
N PHE A 470 70.57 -31.17 -40.28
CA PHE A 470 70.33 -32.61 -40.47
C PHE A 470 70.58 -33.06 -41.91
N ASN A 471 70.19 -32.24 -42.90
CA ASN A 471 70.49 -32.52 -44.31
C ASN A 471 72.00 -32.54 -44.56
N HIS A 472 72.75 -31.59 -43.98
CA HIS A 472 74.22 -31.55 -44.10
C HIS A 472 74.90 -32.77 -43.47
N MET A 473 74.41 -33.27 -42.32
CA MET A 473 74.93 -34.50 -41.72
C MET A 473 74.65 -35.74 -42.58
N ALA A 474 73.54 -35.78 -43.33
CA ALA A 474 73.23 -36.88 -44.23
C ALA A 474 74.08 -36.87 -45.53
N ASP A 475 74.77 -35.77 -45.80
CA ASP A 475 75.70 -35.60 -46.93
C ASP A 475 77.14 -36.02 -46.59
N GLN A 476 77.45 -36.30 -45.31
CA GLN A 476 78.73 -36.86 -44.85
C GLN A 476 78.66 -38.37 -44.74
#